data_AF-W2LBE0-F1
#
_entry.id   AF-W2LBE0-F1
#
_cell.length_a   1.000
_cell.length_b   1.000
_cell.length_c   1.000
_cell.angle_alpha   90.00
_cell.angle_beta   90.00
_cell.angle_gamma   90.00
#
_symmetry.space_group_name_H-M   'P 1'
#
loop_
_entity.id
_entity.type
_entity.pdbx_description
1 polymer ?
#
loop_
_entity_poly.entity_id
_entity_poly.type
_entity_poly.pdbx_seq_one_letter_code
_entity_poly.pdbx_strand_id
1 'polypeptide(L)'
;MTEVELECAVYGEGTVFPVKIASNAELSALQEKIFAKQRYSERYKFDASELTLYLARKKGETTWLADDDNLDALLQGDVDKKYMKMRPSWKLNKKELFGPSFTPGDEEIHVLVELPEAQQSAATLALLMPPVDQGWTARWLSEFRMSQIALHNLPLLGELAEFVEHELPVKITLHEQIRANWLAKKKTATPELMDKLFRIDNTEPCVEFLYQIGSRVVESVDPGDTKYSFVSFWDDLIRHVLNFVSIGKSDRNTSRSESTGRPDYLFIVDSVCVFRGEEKAPGEQMETPRRELFEKLVWSYGDAPYLFGYAAVRYEVRLYAITRVHDDVDAIELGVYDLKHLEGRCRLLLAILNVARLLRSLASACPESARDEYRAISRDQGIRILLEPSRVVKCFPKALFQRAKDHVEAVYKVLEEHAIPNVDRLDHADKNTMRLIFKPRGQERRPANLVELFRALANVLQALVKLHAASWMHRDIRWLNVIKSRDGDNSWFLIDFMDAAQTPQLSPSGNHLSEAEHAPEIFSDGIHTTAVDVWSVGRLIQTCGGEVYGS
;
A
#
# COMPACT_ATOMS: atom_id res chain seq x y z
N MET A 1 -11.34 -0.51 -54.51
CA MET A 1 -11.43 -1.90 -54.00
C MET A 1 -12.88 -2.12 -53.62
N THR A 2 -13.47 -3.28 -53.94
CA THR A 2 -14.85 -3.61 -53.56
C THR A 2 -14.90 -3.85 -52.05
N GLU A 3 -15.66 -3.02 -51.34
CA GLU A 3 -15.97 -3.23 -49.92
C GLU A 3 -17.23 -4.09 -49.77
N VAL A 4 -17.29 -4.85 -48.68
CA VAL A 4 -18.45 -5.62 -48.25
C VAL A 4 -18.78 -5.22 -46.82
N GLU A 5 -20.06 -5.28 -46.47
CA GLU A 5 -20.53 -5.13 -45.10
C GLU A 5 -20.88 -6.52 -44.56
N LEU A 6 -20.25 -6.92 -43.44
CA LEU A 6 -20.46 -8.22 -42.81
C LEU A 6 -21.14 -8.01 -41.47
N GLU A 7 -22.30 -8.63 -41.27
CA GLU A 7 -22.93 -8.71 -39.94
C GLU A 7 -22.19 -9.71 -39.04
N CYS A 8 -21.77 -9.21 -37.88
CA CYS A 8 -21.00 -9.94 -36.90
C CYS A 8 -21.82 -10.12 -35.62
N ALA A 9 -21.83 -11.32 -35.05
CA ALA A 9 -22.50 -11.62 -33.79
C ALA A 9 -21.54 -12.19 -32.74
N VAL A 10 -21.63 -11.74 -31.48
CA VAL A 10 -20.64 -12.04 -30.43
C VAL A 10 -21.17 -13.01 -29.39
N TYR A 11 -20.48 -14.14 -29.21
CA TYR A 11 -20.77 -15.09 -28.13
C TYR A 11 -20.61 -14.44 -26.75
N GLY A 12 -21.53 -14.75 -25.84
CA GLY A 12 -21.53 -14.26 -24.45
C GLY A 12 -21.96 -12.80 -24.26
N GLU A 13 -21.76 -11.93 -25.26
CA GLU A 13 -22.28 -10.55 -25.24
C GLU A 13 -23.67 -10.42 -25.87
N GLY A 14 -24.05 -11.31 -26.81
CA GLY A 14 -25.35 -11.26 -27.48
C GLY A 14 -25.51 -10.05 -28.41
N THR A 15 -24.41 -9.45 -28.86
CA THR A 15 -24.42 -8.24 -29.69
C THR A 15 -24.28 -8.59 -31.17
N VAL A 16 -25.08 -7.92 -32.01
CA VAL A 16 -25.01 -7.99 -33.48
C VAL A 16 -24.66 -6.61 -34.03
N PHE A 17 -23.73 -6.55 -35.00
CA PHE A 17 -23.33 -5.29 -35.62
C PHE A 17 -22.65 -5.47 -36.99
N PRO A 18 -22.79 -4.47 -37.90
CA PRO A 18 -22.15 -4.52 -39.21
C PRO A 18 -20.67 -4.17 -39.15
N VAL A 19 -19.85 -4.70 -40.05
CA VAL A 19 -18.46 -4.27 -40.28
C VAL A 19 -18.20 -4.09 -41.77
N LYS A 20 -17.89 -2.86 -42.19
CA LYS A 20 -17.43 -2.57 -43.56
C LYS A 20 -15.97 -2.92 -43.72
N ILE A 21 -15.59 -3.72 -44.71
CA ILE A 21 -14.21 -4.13 -44.98
C ILE A 21 -13.98 -4.41 -46.46
N ALA A 22 -12.74 -4.26 -46.93
CA ALA A 22 -12.39 -4.64 -48.31
C ALA A 22 -12.57 -6.15 -48.49
N SER A 23 -13.26 -6.56 -49.55
CA SER A 23 -13.57 -7.97 -49.86
C SER A 23 -12.33 -8.86 -50.00
N ASN A 24 -11.17 -8.29 -50.35
CA ASN A 24 -9.90 -8.99 -50.48
C ASN A 24 -8.98 -8.83 -49.25
N ALA A 25 -9.45 -8.21 -48.17
CA ALA A 25 -8.69 -8.05 -46.93
C ALA A 25 -8.36 -9.40 -46.29
N GLU A 26 -7.32 -9.41 -45.46
CA GLU A 26 -7.01 -10.53 -44.59
C GLU A 26 -7.95 -10.55 -43.38
N LEU A 27 -8.17 -11.73 -42.82
CA LEU A 27 -9.00 -11.90 -41.64
C LEU A 27 -8.43 -11.17 -40.41
N SER A 28 -7.10 -11.03 -40.32
CA SER A 28 -6.44 -10.17 -39.32
C SER A 28 -6.97 -8.73 -39.34
N ALA A 29 -7.16 -8.16 -40.52
CA ALA A 29 -7.76 -6.83 -40.66
C ALA A 29 -9.24 -6.79 -40.24
N LEU A 30 -9.97 -7.91 -40.38
CA LEU A 30 -11.33 -8.03 -39.87
C LEU A 30 -11.35 -8.08 -38.33
N GLN A 31 -10.42 -8.83 -37.73
CA GLN A 31 -10.25 -8.87 -36.27
C GLN A 31 -9.96 -7.47 -35.72
N GLU A 32 -9.05 -6.72 -36.34
CA GLU A 32 -8.75 -5.33 -35.96
C GLU A 32 -9.97 -4.40 -36.07
N LYS A 33 -10.75 -4.51 -37.15
CA LYS A 33 -11.97 -3.70 -37.32
C LYS A 33 -13.05 -4.03 -36.29
N ILE A 34 -13.27 -5.31 -36.00
CA ILE A 34 -14.21 -5.76 -34.95
C ILE A 34 -13.75 -5.20 -33.60
N PHE A 35 -12.47 -5.40 -33.28
CA PHE A 35 -11.88 -4.97 -32.02
C PHE A 35 -11.98 -3.46 -31.80
N ALA A 36 -11.70 -2.66 -32.83
CA ALA A 36 -11.86 -1.21 -32.79
C ALA A 36 -13.33 -0.80 -32.69
N LYS A 37 -14.23 -1.41 -33.47
CA LYS A 37 -15.66 -1.06 -33.50
C LYS A 37 -16.35 -1.31 -32.17
N GLN A 38 -16.01 -2.41 -31.49
CA GLN A 38 -16.54 -2.76 -30.17
C GLN A 38 -15.80 -2.09 -29.01
N ARG A 39 -14.78 -1.27 -29.30
CA ARG A 39 -13.95 -0.56 -28.32
C ARG A 39 -13.36 -1.51 -27.28
N TYR A 40 -12.95 -2.71 -27.71
CA TYR A 40 -12.47 -3.74 -26.79
C TYR A 40 -11.17 -3.34 -26.08
N SER A 41 -10.32 -2.50 -26.69
CA SER A 41 -9.15 -1.91 -26.02
C SER A 41 -9.47 -1.08 -24.78
N GLU A 42 -10.68 -0.53 -24.69
CA GLU A 42 -11.12 0.27 -23.54
C GLU A 42 -11.77 -0.58 -22.45
N ARG A 43 -12.30 -1.75 -22.81
CA ARG A 43 -13.10 -2.62 -21.94
C ARG A 43 -12.30 -3.80 -21.40
N TYR A 44 -11.32 -4.28 -22.15
CA TYR A 44 -10.59 -5.50 -21.87
C TYR A 44 -9.09 -5.35 -22.13
N LYS A 45 -8.29 -6.27 -21.57
CA LYS A 45 -6.82 -6.34 -21.77
C LYS A 45 -6.46 -7.56 -22.61
N PHE A 46 -6.68 -7.47 -23.92
CA PHE A 46 -6.24 -8.46 -24.92
C PHE A 46 -6.05 -7.79 -26.28
N ASP A 47 -5.26 -8.40 -27.17
CA ASP A 47 -5.01 -7.87 -28.52
C ASP A 47 -6.07 -8.34 -29.53
N ALA A 48 -6.33 -7.55 -30.58
CA ALA A 48 -7.29 -7.92 -31.63
C ALA A 48 -7.04 -9.32 -32.23
N SER A 49 -5.77 -9.75 -32.29
CA SER A 49 -5.34 -11.06 -32.79
C SER A 49 -5.86 -12.24 -31.96
N GLU A 50 -6.28 -12.01 -30.71
CA GLU A 50 -6.81 -13.02 -29.80
C GLU A 50 -8.31 -13.29 -30.02
N LEU A 51 -9.01 -12.48 -30.82
CA LEU A 51 -10.39 -12.77 -31.24
C LEU A 51 -10.43 -14.04 -32.09
N THR A 52 -11.28 -15.01 -31.75
CA THR A 52 -11.52 -16.15 -32.64
C THR A 52 -12.77 -15.90 -33.47
N LEU A 53 -12.65 -15.97 -34.81
CA LEU A 53 -13.76 -15.76 -35.73
C LEU A 53 -14.20 -17.08 -36.35
N TYR A 54 -15.51 -17.26 -36.48
CA TYR A 54 -16.13 -18.40 -37.15
C TYR A 54 -17.02 -17.92 -38.29
N LEU A 55 -17.08 -18.72 -39.35
CA LEU A 55 -18.00 -18.48 -40.45
C LEU A 55 -19.42 -18.87 -40.02
N ALA A 56 -20.38 -17.97 -40.10
CA ALA A 56 -21.76 -18.16 -39.63
C ALA A 56 -22.63 -19.00 -40.58
N ARG A 57 -22.02 -19.96 -41.28
CA ARG A 57 -22.70 -21.02 -42.02
C ARG A 57 -21.97 -22.34 -41.77
N LYS A 58 -22.71 -23.45 -41.70
CA LYS A 58 -22.12 -24.75 -41.41
C LYS A 58 -21.41 -25.32 -42.63
N LYS A 59 -20.43 -26.19 -42.40
CA LYS A 59 -19.63 -26.79 -43.47
C LYS A 59 -20.51 -27.64 -44.39
N GLY A 60 -20.62 -27.23 -45.66
CA GLY A 60 -21.44 -27.91 -46.67
C GLY A 60 -22.84 -27.32 -46.85
N GLU A 61 -23.21 -26.31 -46.06
CA GLU A 61 -24.45 -25.56 -46.22
C GLU A 61 -24.21 -24.27 -47.02
N THR A 62 -25.23 -23.84 -47.76
CA THR A 62 -25.23 -22.58 -48.52
C THR A 62 -25.98 -21.46 -47.81
N THR A 63 -26.71 -21.76 -46.74
CA THR A 63 -27.55 -20.82 -46.00
C THR A 63 -26.77 -20.19 -44.86
N TRP A 64 -26.91 -18.87 -44.71
CA TRP A 64 -26.37 -18.11 -43.59
C TRP A 64 -27.25 -18.24 -42.36
N LEU A 65 -26.69 -17.96 -41.19
CA LEU A 65 -27.45 -17.91 -39.95
C LEU A 65 -28.38 -16.69 -39.98
N ALA A 66 -29.66 -16.88 -39.69
CA ALA A 66 -30.63 -15.79 -39.63
C ALA A 66 -30.47 -14.98 -38.33
N ASP A 67 -30.75 -13.68 -38.40
CA ASP A 67 -30.90 -12.81 -37.23
C ASP A 67 -32.31 -12.97 -36.64
N ASP A 68 -32.52 -14.04 -35.86
CA ASP A 68 -33.80 -14.41 -35.26
C ASP A 68 -33.64 -14.82 -33.77
N ASP A 69 -34.74 -15.16 -33.09
CA ASP A 69 -34.72 -15.59 -31.68
C ASP A 69 -33.80 -16.82 -31.45
N ASN A 70 -33.49 -17.62 -32.48
CA ASN A 70 -32.57 -18.75 -32.35
C ASN A 70 -31.11 -18.29 -32.29
N LEU A 71 -30.77 -17.15 -32.90
CA LEU A 71 -29.46 -16.52 -32.76
C LEU A 71 -29.22 -16.12 -31.31
N ASP A 72 -30.18 -15.47 -30.66
CA ASP A 72 -30.04 -15.05 -29.26
C ASP A 72 -29.75 -16.24 -28.34
N ALA A 73 -30.48 -17.34 -28.53
CA ALA A 73 -30.26 -18.58 -27.78
C ALA A 73 -28.87 -19.19 -28.06
N LEU A 74 -28.38 -19.11 -29.31
CA LEU A 74 -27.05 -19.58 -29.70
C LEU A 74 -25.94 -18.74 -29.05
N LEU A 75 -26.07 -17.41 -29.06
CA LEU A 75 -25.06 -16.50 -28.51
C LEU A 75 -24.94 -16.59 -26.98
N GLN A 76 -25.99 -17.04 -26.29
CA GLN A 76 -26.00 -17.30 -24.85
C GLN A 76 -25.40 -18.67 -24.47
N GLY A 77 -25.24 -19.58 -25.43
CA GLY A 77 -24.72 -20.93 -25.21
C GLY A 77 -23.19 -21.06 -25.34
N ASP A 78 -22.70 -22.30 -25.20
CA ASP A 78 -21.31 -22.64 -25.51
C ASP A 78 -21.02 -22.45 -27.00
N VAL A 79 -19.76 -22.12 -27.32
CA VAL A 79 -19.29 -21.96 -28.71
C VAL A 79 -19.56 -23.23 -29.52
N ASP A 80 -20.42 -23.13 -30.53
CA ASP A 80 -20.77 -24.27 -31.38
C ASP A 80 -19.60 -24.59 -32.34
N LYS A 81 -18.89 -25.67 -32.02
CA LYS A 81 -17.74 -26.19 -32.79
C LYS A 81 -18.11 -26.69 -34.20
N LYS A 82 -19.40 -26.69 -34.58
CA LYS A 82 -19.84 -26.99 -35.94
C LYS A 82 -19.55 -25.87 -36.93
N TYR A 83 -19.41 -24.62 -36.47
CA TYR A 83 -19.04 -23.50 -37.33
C TYR A 83 -17.54 -23.52 -37.63
N MET A 84 -17.18 -23.14 -38.87
CA MET A 84 -15.80 -23.24 -39.31
C MET A 84 -14.97 -22.10 -38.73
N LYS A 85 -13.98 -22.43 -37.89
CA LYS A 85 -12.96 -21.48 -37.42
C LYS A 85 -12.16 -20.91 -38.59
N MET A 86 -12.15 -19.59 -38.71
CA MET A 86 -11.43 -18.84 -39.74
C MET A 86 -9.99 -18.58 -39.28
N ARG A 87 -9.02 -18.57 -40.21
CA ARG A 87 -7.60 -18.36 -39.89
C ARG A 87 -7.17 -16.93 -40.21
N PRO A 88 -6.40 -16.24 -39.33
CA PRO A 88 -5.99 -14.85 -39.52
C PRO A 88 -5.32 -14.54 -40.87
N SER A 89 -4.54 -15.49 -41.40
CA SER A 89 -3.82 -15.33 -42.68
C SER A 89 -4.68 -15.55 -43.94
N TRP A 90 -5.97 -15.85 -43.80
CA TRP A 90 -6.85 -16.07 -44.95
C TRP A 90 -7.47 -14.77 -45.44
N LYS A 91 -7.64 -14.65 -46.76
CA LYS A 91 -8.36 -13.52 -47.37
C LYS A 91 -9.86 -13.77 -47.39
N LEU A 92 -10.66 -12.73 -47.16
CA LEU A 92 -12.13 -12.86 -47.10
C LEU A 92 -12.73 -13.37 -48.42
N ASN A 93 -12.21 -12.95 -49.57
CA ASN A 93 -12.62 -13.41 -50.89
C ASN A 93 -12.20 -14.85 -51.25
N LYS A 94 -11.59 -15.59 -50.33
CA LYS A 94 -11.29 -17.01 -50.50
C LYS A 94 -12.60 -17.78 -50.72
N LYS A 95 -12.61 -18.72 -51.68
CA LYS A 95 -13.82 -19.47 -52.09
C LYS A 95 -14.48 -20.22 -50.93
N GLU A 96 -13.67 -20.72 -50.00
CA GLU A 96 -14.13 -21.44 -48.82
C GLU A 96 -14.75 -20.53 -47.74
N LEU A 97 -14.56 -19.21 -47.84
CA LEU A 97 -15.16 -18.20 -46.96
C LEU A 97 -16.37 -17.56 -47.65
N PHE A 98 -16.22 -16.32 -48.12
CA PHE A 98 -17.27 -15.55 -48.79
C PHE A 98 -17.20 -15.71 -50.32
N GLY A 99 -15.98 -15.88 -50.86
CA GLY A 99 -15.73 -15.91 -52.30
C GLY A 99 -15.65 -14.51 -52.93
N PRO A 100 -15.22 -14.42 -54.21
CA PRO A 100 -14.95 -13.14 -54.88
C PRO A 100 -16.21 -12.38 -55.35
N SER A 101 -17.37 -13.05 -55.39
CA SER A 101 -18.65 -12.49 -55.85
C SER A 101 -19.68 -12.42 -54.72
N PHE A 102 -19.21 -12.37 -53.48
CA PHE A 102 -20.07 -12.34 -52.31
C PHE A 102 -20.86 -11.03 -52.23
N THR A 103 -22.16 -11.17 -51.98
CA THR A 103 -23.07 -10.06 -51.65
C THR A 103 -23.86 -10.46 -50.41
N PRO A 104 -23.78 -9.70 -49.31
CA PRO A 104 -24.54 -10.00 -48.09
C PRO A 104 -26.05 -9.86 -48.35
N GLY A 105 -26.85 -10.76 -47.79
CA GLY A 105 -28.31 -10.64 -47.75
C GLY A 105 -28.77 -9.82 -46.54
N ASP A 106 -30.05 -9.43 -46.55
CA ASP A 106 -30.70 -8.80 -45.41
C ASP A 106 -30.95 -9.85 -44.31
N GLU A 107 -30.81 -9.47 -43.04
CA GLU A 107 -31.08 -10.32 -41.86
C GLU A 107 -30.20 -11.60 -41.78
N GLU A 108 -29.02 -11.58 -42.41
CA GLU A 108 -28.04 -12.68 -42.37
C GLU A 108 -26.83 -12.33 -41.50
N ILE A 109 -26.49 -13.23 -40.56
CA ILE A 109 -25.22 -13.19 -39.82
C ILE A 109 -24.14 -13.88 -40.63
N HIS A 110 -22.99 -13.23 -40.74
CA HIS A 110 -21.88 -13.65 -41.58
C HIS A 110 -20.70 -14.19 -40.78
N VAL A 111 -20.46 -13.60 -39.61
CA VAL A 111 -19.31 -13.90 -38.75
C VAL A 111 -19.75 -14.05 -37.30
N LEU A 112 -19.37 -15.15 -36.65
CA LEU A 112 -19.50 -15.32 -35.21
C LEU A 112 -18.16 -14.99 -34.54
N VAL A 113 -18.20 -14.22 -33.46
CA VAL A 113 -17.03 -13.70 -32.75
C VAL A 113 -16.96 -14.32 -31.36
N GLU A 114 -15.82 -14.93 -31.05
CA GLU A 114 -15.51 -15.49 -29.74
C GLU A 114 -14.40 -14.67 -29.08
N LEU A 115 -14.68 -14.16 -27.87
CA LEU A 115 -13.71 -13.48 -27.01
C LEU A 115 -12.80 -14.50 -26.29
N PRO A 116 -11.61 -14.11 -25.80
CA PRO A 116 -10.81 -14.98 -24.93
C PRO A 116 -11.60 -15.45 -23.70
N GLU A 117 -11.38 -16.70 -23.25
CA GLU A 117 -12.16 -17.37 -22.19
C GLU A 117 -12.25 -16.56 -20.87
N ALA A 118 -11.16 -15.87 -20.52
CA ALA A 118 -11.10 -14.97 -19.37
C ALA A 118 -12.05 -13.76 -19.49
N GLN A 119 -12.37 -13.32 -20.71
CA GLN A 119 -13.21 -12.15 -20.99
C GLN A 119 -14.68 -12.50 -21.24
N GLN A 120 -14.98 -13.68 -21.82
CA GLN A 120 -16.37 -14.17 -21.88
C GLN A 120 -16.99 -14.23 -20.48
N SER A 121 -16.19 -14.75 -19.56
CA SER A 121 -16.43 -14.75 -18.12
C SER A 121 -16.78 -13.39 -17.51
N ALA A 122 -16.11 -12.33 -17.93
CA ALA A 122 -16.30 -10.96 -17.43
C ALA A 122 -17.49 -10.27 -18.10
N ALA A 123 -17.70 -10.50 -19.40
CA ALA A 123 -18.83 -10.01 -20.17
C ALA A 123 -20.17 -10.54 -19.63
N THR A 124 -20.26 -11.84 -19.35
CA THR A 124 -21.45 -12.44 -18.73
C THR A 124 -21.72 -11.86 -17.34
N LEU A 125 -20.67 -11.57 -16.54
CA LEU A 125 -20.82 -10.93 -15.24
C LEU A 125 -21.33 -9.48 -15.35
N ALA A 126 -20.89 -8.73 -16.36
CA ALA A 126 -21.33 -7.35 -16.61
C ALA A 126 -22.81 -7.26 -17.02
N LEU A 127 -23.36 -8.30 -17.67
CA LEU A 127 -24.78 -8.39 -18.03
C LEU A 127 -25.68 -8.74 -16.83
N LEU A 128 -25.12 -9.35 -15.78
CA LEU A 128 -25.86 -9.86 -14.61
C LEU A 128 -25.95 -8.85 -13.46
N MET A 129 -25.26 -7.71 -13.57
CA MET A 129 -25.17 -6.72 -12.51
C MET A 129 -25.82 -5.41 -12.96
N PRO A 130 -26.45 -4.66 -12.04
CA PRO A 130 -26.71 -3.25 -12.29
C PRO A 130 -25.40 -2.59 -12.76
N PRO A 131 -25.40 -1.80 -13.85
CA PRO A 131 -24.18 -1.20 -14.38
C PRO A 131 -23.50 -0.23 -13.40
N VAL A 132 -24.20 0.14 -12.32
CA VAL A 132 -23.75 1.08 -11.29
C VAL A 132 -24.22 0.59 -9.92
N ASP A 133 -23.34 0.69 -8.92
CA ASP A 133 -23.69 0.48 -7.51
C ASP A 133 -24.71 1.55 -7.05
N GLN A 134 -25.89 1.14 -6.57
CA GLN A 134 -26.93 2.08 -6.12
C GLN A 134 -26.73 2.54 -4.66
N GLY A 135 -25.48 2.55 -4.17
CA GLY A 135 -25.13 2.91 -2.79
C GLY A 135 -25.18 1.74 -1.82
N TRP A 136 -25.38 0.51 -2.30
CA TRP A 136 -25.41 -0.71 -1.49
C TRP A 136 -24.06 -1.00 -0.85
N THR A 137 -22.98 -0.84 -1.61
CA THR A 137 -21.62 -0.96 -1.06
C THR A 137 -21.37 0.11 0.01
N ALA A 138 -21.82 1.35 -0.22
CA ALA A 138 -21.65 2.44 0.75
C ALA A 138 -22.43 2.18 2.05
N ARG A 139 -23.65 1.62 1.94
CA ARG A 139 -24.46 1.18 3.09
C ARG A 139 -23.78 0.05 3.84
N TRP A 140 -23.33 -1.00 3.15
CA TRP A 140 -22.57 -2.09 3.76
C TRP A 140 -21.32 -1.56 4.49
N LEU A 141 -20.55 -0.66 3.87
CA LEU A 141 -19.39 -0.02 4.50
C LEU A 141 -19.77 0.77 5.76
N SER A 142 -20.92 1.43 5.79
CA SER A 142 -21.42 2.13 6.96
C SER A 142 -21.74 1.15 8.09
N GLU A 143 -22.52 0.11 7.81
CA GLU A 143 -22.91 -0.93 8.77
C GLU A 143 -21.68 -1.71 9.28
N PHE A 144 -20.75 -2.08 8.39
CA PHE A 144 -19.50 -2.73 8.74
C PHE A 144 -18.65 -1.86 9.69
N ARG A 145 -18.54 -0.55 9.44
CA ARG A 145 -17.84 0.37 10.35
C ARG A 145 -18.53 0.52 11.71
N MET A 146 -19.85 0.37 11.77
CA MET A 146 -20.58 0.33 13.05
C MET A 146 -20.36 -0.98 13.81
N SER A 147 -19.93 -2.06 13.14
CA SER A 147 -19.59 -3.35 13.75
C SER A 147 -18.18 -3.43 14.37
N GLN A 148 -17.51 -2.29 14.50
CA GLN A 148 -16.23 -2.17 15.21
C GLN A 148 -16.36 -2.61 16.66
N ILE A 149 -15.33 -3.29 17.16
CA ILE A 149 -15.33 -3.83 18.52
C ILE A 149 -14.80 -2.77 19.47
N ALA A 150 -15.59 -2.42 20.49
CA ALA A 150 -15.18 -1.47 21.51
C ALA A 150 -13.96 -1.96 22.30
N LEU A 151 -13.15 -1.04 22.82
CA LEU A 151 -11.90 -1.33 23.52
C LEU A 151 -12.04 -2.37 24.65
N HIS A 152 -13.11 -2.29 25.45
CA HIS A 152 -13.36 -3.22 26.57
C HIS A 152 -13.83 -4.61 26.13
N ASN A 153 -14.15 -4.80 24.84
CA ASN A 153 -14.58 -6.06 24.23
C ASN A 153 -13.55 -6.62 23.25
N LEU A 154 -12.32 -6.09 23.24
CA LEU A 154 -11.26 -6.66 22.42
C LEU A 154 -11.03 -8.13 22.81
N PRO A 155 -10.93 -9.05 21.83
CA PRO A 155 -10.63 -10.45 22.11
C PRO A 155 -9.33 -10.61 22.87
N LEU A 156 -9.24 -11.61 23.74
CA LEU A 156 -7.97 -11.98 24.35
C LEU A 156 -7.03 -12.58 23.30
N LEU A 157 -5.73 -12.52 23.55
CA LEU A 157 -4.70 -13.01 22.63
C LEU A 157 -4.92 -14.48 22.19
N GLY A 158 -5.37 -15.33 23.12
CA GLY A 158 -5.69 -16.74 22.84
C GLY A 158 -6.98 -16.97 22.02
N GLU A 159 -7.84 -15.95 21.90
CA GLU A 159 -9.11 -16.02 21.16
C GLU A 159 -8.95 -15.47 19.72
N LEU A 160 -7.84 -14.78 19.41
CA LEU A 160 -7.67 -14.08 18.14
C LEU A 160 -7.62 -15.01 16.93
N ALA A 161 -7.03 -16.19 17.05
CA ALA A 161 -6.95 -17.16 15.94
C ALA A 161 -8.35 -17.65 15.52
N GLU A 162 -9.22 -17.91 16.50
CA GLU A 162 -10.63 -18.25 16.24
C GLU A 162 -11.41 -17.03 15.72
N PHE A 163 -11.18 -15.86 16.33
CA PHE A 163 -11.86 -14.62 15.97
C PHE A 163 -11.69 -14.23 14.49
N VAL A 164 -10.48 -14.36 13.93
CA VAL A 164 -10.24 -13.99 12.53
C VAL A 164 -10.96 -14.92 11.55
N GLU A 165 -11.37 -16.11 11.99
CA GLU A 165 -12.15 -17.07 11.19
C GLU A 165 -13.67 -16.97 11.37
N HIS A 166 -14.16 -16.12 12.27
CA HIS A 166 -15.59 -15.90 12.47
C HIS A 166 -16.26 -15.31 11.22
N GLU A 167 -17.54 -15.61 11.04
CA GLU A 167 -18.33 -14.95 10.01
C GLU A 167 -18.41 -13.44 10.21
N LEU A 168 -18.53 -12.69 9.12
CA LEU A 168 -18.71 -11.26 9.20
C LEU A 168 -20.05 -10.93 9.86
N PRO A 169 -20.09 -10.00 10.85
CA PRO A 169 -21.35 -9.58 11.46
C PRO A 169 -22.26 -8.86 10.45
N VAL A 170 -21.66 -8.25 9.43
CA VAL A 170 -22.34 -7.62 8.30
C VAL A 170 -21.78 -8.22 7.02
N LYS A 171 -22.50 -9.17 6.45
CA LYS A 171 -22.08 -9.90 5.24
C LYS A 171 -22.19 -9.02 4.00
N ILE A 172 -21.28 -9.21 3.05
CA ILE A 172 -21.26 -8.49 1.77
C ILE A 172 -22.36 -9.07 0.88
N THR A 173 -23.22 -8.24 0.33
CA THR A 173 -24.29 -8.72 -0.55
C THR A 173 -23.74 -9.09 -1.93
N LEU A 174 -24.12 -10.29 -2.40
CA LEU A 174 -23.64 -10.86 -3.66
C LEU A 174 -24.82 -11.40 -4.46
N HIS A 175 -24.82 -11.17 -5.77
CA HIS A 175 -25.83 -11.77 -6.66
C HIS A 175 -25.59 -13.29 -6.78
N GLU A 176 -26.66 -14.08 -6.77
CA GLU A 176 -26.64 -15.55 -6.75
C GLU A 176 -25.79 -16.14 -7.88
N GLN A 177 -26.00 -15.67 -9.11
CA GLN A 177 -25.26 -16.14 -10.28
C GLN A 177 -23.74 -15.86 -10.20
N ILE A 178 -23.32 -14.80 -9.51
CA ILE A 178 -21.90 -14.50 -9.30
C ILE A 178 -21.29 -15.52 -8.34
N ARG A 179 -22.00 -15.82 -7.25
CA ARG A 179 -21.58 -16.86 -6.31
C ARG A 179 -21.50 -18.22 -7.00
N ALA A 180 -22.50 -18.57 -7.82
CA ALA A 180 -22.50 -19.80 -8.59
C ALA A 180 -21.30 -19.85 -9.55
N ASN A 181 -21.02 -18.77 -10.28
CA ASN A 181 -19.87 -18.66 -11.17
C ASN A 181 -18.52 -18.79 -10.42
N TRP A 182 -18.40 -18.17 -9.24
CA TRP A 182 -17.18 -18.27 -8.43
C TRP A 182 -16.94 -19.68 -7.90
N LEU A 183 -18.01 -20.37 -7.46
CA LEU A 183 -17.96 -21.77 -7.03
C LEU A 183 -17.67 -22.73 -8.20
N ALA A 184 -18.27 -22.48 -9.37
CA ALA A 184 -18.12 -23.33 -10.55
C ALA A 184 -16.71 -23.23 -11.17
N LYS A 185 -16.13 -22.02 -11.23
CA LYS A 185 -14.82 -21.80 -11.88
C LYS A 185 -13.63 -22.37 -11.10
N LYS A 186 -13.75 -22.59 -9.79
CA LYS A 186 -12.59 -22.92 -8.95
C LYS A 186 -12.98 -23.91 -7.87
N LYS A 187 -12.71 -25.21 -8.12
CA LYS A 187 -12.81 -26.38 -7.21
C LYS A 187 -12.02 -26.23 -5.87
N THR A 188 -12.14 -25.12 -5.16
CA THR A 188 -11.28 -24.80 -4.01
C THR A 188 -12.00 -24.06 -2.89
N ALA A 189 -12.83 -23.04 -3.14
CA ALA A 189 -13.51 -22.37 -2.02
C ALA A 189 -14.75 -23.15 -1.55
N THR A 190 -14.81 -23.45 -0.25
CA THR A 190 -15.95 -24.17 0.36
C THR A 190 -17.19 -23.27 0.44
N PRO A 191 -18.40 -23.81 0.21
CA PRO A 191 -19.65 -23.05 0.40
C PRO A 191 -19.74 -22.39 1.77
N GLU A 192 -19.27 -23.07 2.82
CA GLU A 192 -19.27 -22.60 4.20
C GLU A 192 -18.40 -21.35 4.38
N LEU A 193 -17.22 -21.29 3.75
CA LEU A 193 -16.37 -20.10 3.76
C LEU A 193 -17.04 -18.92 3.04
N MET A 194 -17.71 -19.19 1.91
CA MET A 194 -18.45 -18.17 1.19
C MET A 194 -19.61 -17.62 2.02
N ASP A 195 -20.30 -18.47 2.79
CA ASP A 195 -21.38 -18.06 3.70
C ASP A 195 -20.90 -17.21 4.88
N LYS A 196 -19.63 -17.35 5.29
CA LYS A 196 -19.04 -16.48 6.31
C LYS A 196 -18.83 -15.03 5.81
N LEU A 197 -18.60 -14.84 4.52
CA LEU A 197 -18.30 -13.55 3.89
C LEU A 197 -19.52 -12.88 3.28
N PHE A 198 -20.36 -13.66 2.60
CA PHE A 198 -21.36 -13.15 1.66
C PHE A 198 -22.78 -13.53 2.06
N ARG A 199 -23.73 -12.64 1.75
CA ARG A 199 -25.17 -12.92 1.77
C ARG A 199 -25.69 -12.82 0.34
N ILE A 200 -26.48 -13.79 -0.10
CA ILE A 200 -27.10 -13.71 -1.43
C ILE A 200 -28.23 -12.68 -1.41
N ASP A 201 -28.15 -11.74 -2.34
CA ASP A 201 -29.16 -10.72 -2.57
C ASP A 201 -29.08 -10.25 -4.02
N ASN A 202 -30.09 -10.58 -4.81
CA ASN A 202 -30.13 -10.22 -6.24
C ASN A 202 -30.61 -8.78 -6.46
N THR A 203 -31.15 -8.12 -5.42
CA THR A 203 -31.71 -6.76 -5.51
C THR A 203 -30.75 -5.68 -5.03
N GLU A 204 -29.93 -6.00 -4.02
CA GLU A 204 -29.01 -5.05 -3.40
C GLU A 204 -27.53 -5.52 -3.44
N PRO A 205 -26.96 -5.95 -4.59
CA PRO A 205 -25.58 -6.44 -4.64
C PRO A 205 -24.56 -5.32 -4.41
N CYS A 206 -23.48 -5.61 -3.67
CA CYS A 206 -22.34 -4.70 -3.49
C CYS A 206 -21.45 -4.66 -4.75
N VAL A 207 -21.93 -4.01 -5.81
CA VAL A 207 -21.27 -3.96 -7.13
C VAL A 207 -19.87 -3.35 -7.05
N GLU A 208 -19.72 -2.24 -6.34
CA GLU A 208 -18.43 -1.54 -6.22
C GLU A 208 -17.40 -2.39 -5.47
N PHE A 209 -17.81 -3.13 -4.41
CA PHE A 209 -16.93 -4.10 -3.76
C PHE A 209 -16.44 -5.17 -4.74
N LEU A 210 -17.34 -5.70 -5.58
CA LEU A 210 -16.97 -6.74 -6.53
C LEU A 210 -15.98 -6.24 -7.58
N TYR A 211 -16.15 -5.01 -8.05
CA TYR A 211 -15.23 -4.40 -9.01
C TYR A 211 -13.86 -4.11 -8.38
N GLN A 212 -13.83 -3.51 -7.19
CA GLN A 212 -12.59 -3.06 -6.55
C GLN A 212 -11.81 -4.18 -5.86
N ILE A 213 -12.50 -5.15 -5.26
CA ILE A 213 -11.92 -6.17 -4.38
C ILE A 213 -12.25 -7.58 -4.86
N GLY A 214 -13.53 -7.88 -5.12
CA GLY A 214 -13.99 -9.24 -5.43
C GLY A 214 -13.30 -9.86 -6.64
N SER A 215 -13.18 -9.10 -7.73
CA SER A 215 -12.45 -9.48 -8.96
C SER A 215 -11.01 -9.91 -8.65
N ARG A 216 -10.27 -9.09 -7.89
CA ARG A 216 -8.88 -9.34 -7.49
C ARG A 216 -8.72 -10.60 -6.64
N VAL A 217 -9.68 -10.87 -5.75
CA VAL A 217 -9.70 -12.08 -4.90
C VAL A 217 -10.00 -13.33 -5.72
N VAL A 218 -10.82 -13.21 -6.77
CA VAL A 218 -11.30 -14.36 -7.54
C VAL A 218 -10.43 -14.67 -8.76
N GLU A 219 -9.80 -13.69 -9.38
CA GLU A 219 -8.95 -13.92 -10.57
C GLU A 219 -7.67 -14.66 -10.21
N SER A 220 -7.28 -15.68 -11.00
CA SER A 220 -6.00 -16.36 -10.82
C SER A 220 -4.92 -15.49 -11.44
N VAL A 221 -4.03 -14.92 -10.63
CA VAL A 221 -2.89 -14.18 -11.14
C VAL A 221 -1.66 -15.00 -10.81
N ASP A 222 -0.91 -15.39 -11.84
CA ASP A 222 0.50 -15.70 -11.67
C ASP A 222 1.22 -14.35 -11.64
N PRO A 223 1.65 -13.87 -10.45
CA PRO A 223 2.27 -12.55 -10.37
C PRO A 223 3.62 -12.53 -11.10
N GLY A 224 4.21 -13.69 -11.41
CA GLY A 224 5.56 -13.85 -11.93
C GLY A 224 6.59 -14.11 -10.84
N ASP A 225 7.87 -14.02 -11.18
CA ASP A 225 8.94 -14.64 -10.38
C ASP A 225 9.73 -13.64 -9.51
N THR A 226 9.31 -12.38 -9.43
CA THR A 226 10.07 -11.32 -8.76
C THR A 226 9.40 -10.85 -7.46
N LYS A 227 10.16 -10.31 -6.50
CA LYS A 227 9.56 -9.66 -5.31
C LYS A 227 8.54 -8.58 -5.74
N TYR A 228 8.89 -7.74 -6.72
CA TYR A 228 8.04 -6.64 -7.19
C TYR A 228 6.69 -7.10 -7.74
N SER A 229 6.69 -8.20 -8.50
CA SER A 229 5.50 -8.89 -8.97
C SER A 229 4.58 -9.29 -7.83
N PHE A 230 5.12 -9.95 -6.80
CA PHE A 230 4.34 -10.38 -5.64
C PHE A 230 3.89 -9.20 -4.76
N VAL A 231 4.65 -8.12 -4.71
CA VAL A 231 4.30 -6.87 -4.00
C VAL A 231 2.96 -6.29 -4.51
N SER A 232 2.68 -6.36 -5.82
CA SER A 232 1.37 -5.98 -6.36
C SER A 232 0.27 -6.97 -5.97
N PHE A 233 0.60 -8.26 -5.92
CA PHE A 233 -0.35 -9.31 -5.58
C PHE A 233 -0.77 -9.29 -4.11
N TRP A 234 0.16 -9.08 -3.16
CA TRP A 234 -0.18 -8.88 -1.76
C TRP A 234 -0.98 -7.59 -1.54
N ASP A 235 -0.69 -6.56 -2.32
CA ASP A 235 -1.45 -5.30 -2.30
C ASP A 235 -2.91 -5.51 -2.65
N ASP A 236 -3.19 -6.33 -3.66
CA ASP A 236 -4.53 -6.65 -4.10
C ASP A 236 -5.37 -7.33 -3.02
N LEU A 237 -4.73 -8.10 -2.14
CA LEU A 237 -5.39 -8.93 -1.14
C LEU A 237 -5.38 -8.34 0.27
N ILE A 238 -4.47 -7.41 0.57
CA ILE A 238 -4.32 -6.80 1.91
C ILE A 238 -4.52 -5.29 1.83
N ARG A 239 -3.67 -4.56 1.09
CA ARG A 239 -3.70 -3.09 1.05
C ARG A 239 -5.01 -2.56 0.48
N HIS A 240 -5.47 -3.10 -0.65
CA HIS A 240 -6.72 -2.64 -1.28
C HIS A 240 -7.92 -2.93 -0.38
N VAL A 241 -7.95 -4.07 0.33
CA VAL A 241 -9.00 -4.40 1.30
C VAL A 241 -9.02 -3.40 2.47
N LEU A 242 -7.86 -3.16 3.10
CA LEU A 242 -7.74 -2.21 4.22
C LEU A 242 -8.05 -0.75 3.81
N ASN A 243 -7.68 -0.35 2.60
CA ASN A 243 -8.03 0.97 2.07
C ASN A 243 -9.53 1.06 1.73
N PHE A 244 -10.14 -0.01 1.24
CA PHE A 244 -11.56 -0.04 0.88
C PHE A 244 -12.46 0.22 2.07
N VAL A 245 -12.19 -0.42 3.22
CA VAL A 245 -12.95 -0.18 4.47
C VAL A 245 -12.78 1.24 5.02
N SER A 246 -11.81 2.01 4.50
CA SER A 246 -11.65 3.45 4.74
C SER A 246 -11.57 3.84 6.22
N ILE A 247 -10.83 3.05 7.01
CA ILE A 247 -10.64 3.30 8.46
C ILE A 247 -9.29 3.92 8.82
N GLY A 248 -8.35 3.95 7.87
CA GLY A 248 -6.97 4.37 8.07
C GLY A 248 -6.27 4.65 6.74
N LYS A 249 -4.95 4.76 6.78
CA LYS A 249 -4.09 5.06 5.63
C LYS A 249 -2.97 4.04 5.51
N SER A 250 -2.77 3.53 4.31
CA SER A 250 -1.61 2.69 3.98
C SER A 250 -0.38 3.54 3.70
N ASP A 251 0.79 3.08 4.15
CA ASP A 251 2.09 3.59 3.75
C ASP A 251 2.99 2.42 3.37
N ARG A 252 3.78 2.60 2.32
CA ARG A 252 4.68 1.58 1.77
C ARG A 252 6.09 2.08 1.77
N ASN A 253 7.00 1.18 2.09
CA ASN A 253 8.41 1.48 1.97
C ASN A 253 8.86 1.41 0.51
N THR A 254 9.01 2.58 -0.12
CA THR A 254 9.36 2.70 -1.54
C THR A 254 10.86 2.73 -1.82
N SER A 255 11.73 2.67 -0.79
CA SER A 255 13.17 2.66 -1.04
C SER A 255 13.62 1.34 -1.67
N ARG A 256 14.31 1.45 -2.81
CA ARG A 256 14.99 0.33 -3.48
C ARG A 256 16.18 -0.22 -2.67
N SER A 257 16.62 0.49 -1.62
CA SER A 257 17.53 -0.04 -0.61
C SER A 257 16.71 -0.57 0.56
N GLU A 258 17.12 -1.74 1.07
CA GLU A 258 16.65 -2.31 2.33
C GLU A 258 16.84 -1.26 3.43
N SER A 259 15.81 -0.47 3.74
CA SER A 259 15.88 0.42 4.89
C SER A 259 15.90 -0.48 6.11
N THR A 260 17.09 -0.63 6.70
CA THR A 260 17.26 -1.37 7.94
C THR A 260 16.39 -0.71 9.00
N GLY A 261 15.26 -1.32 9.39
CA GLY A 261 14.43 -0.84 10.50
C GLY A 261 13.00 -0.40 10.20
N ARG A 262 12.55 -0.33 8.94
CA ARG A 262 11.14 -0.03 8.58
C ARG A 262 10.47 -1.23 7.91
N PRO A 263 9.23 -1.60 8.29
CA PRO A 263 8.44 -2.59 7.57
C PRO A 263 8.15 -2.24 6.12
N ASP A 264 7.95 -3.25 5.28
CA ASP A 264 7.60 -3.09 3.87
C ASP A 264 6.22 -2.44 3.70
N TYR A 265 5.27 -2.77 4.58
CA TYR A 265 3.92 -2.22 4.61
C TYR A 265 3.53 -1.73 6.00
N LEU A 266 2.81 -0.61 6.06
CA LEU A 266 2.23 -0.05 7.27
C LEU A 266 0.77 0.34 7.00
N PHE A 267 -0.09 0.17 8.00
CA PHE A 267 -1.44 0.70 8.00
C PHE A 267 -1.69 1.47 9.29
N ILE A 268 -1.97 2.76 9.11
CA ILE A 268 -2.00 3.77 10.16
C ILE A 268 -3.44 4.21 10.39
N VAL A 269 -3.89 4.11 11.63
CA VAL A 269 -5.22 4.54 12.09
C VAL A 269 -5.02 5.57 13.20
N ASP A 270 -5.65 6.74 13.08
CA ASP A 270 -5.50 7.84 14.05
C ASP A 270 -4.03 8.16 14.41
N SER A 271 -3.18 8.18 13.38
CA SER A 271 -1.72 8.37 13.44
C SER A 271 -0.92 7.24 14.12
N VAL A 272 -1.56 6.13 14.51
CA VAL A 272 -0.91 4.97 15.12
C VAL A 272 -0.76 3.85 14.10
N CYS A 273 0.44 3.28 13.96
CA CYS A 273 0.66 2.11 13.10
C CYS A 273 0.18 0.83 13.80
N VAL A 274 -1.07 0.43 13.54
CA VAL A 274 -1.73 -0.72 14.19
C VAL A 274 -1.62 -2.03 13.41
N PHE A 275 -1.21 -1.96 12.15
CA PHE A 275 -1.01 -3.13 11.30
C PHE A 275 0.23 -2.94 10.41
N ARG A 276 1.11 -3.95 10.31
CA ARG A 276 2.39 -3.88 9.57
C ARG A 276 2.70 -5.16 8.78
N GLY A 277 3.54 -5.07 7.77
CA GLY A 277 3.86 -6.20 6.88
C GLY A 277 5.33 -6.29 6.51
N GLU A 278 5.84 -7.53 6.44
CA GLU A 278 7.17 -7.87 5.93
C GLU A 278 7.06 -8.82 4.74
N GLU A 279 7.69 -8.47 3.62
CA GLU A 279 7.51 -9.13 2.33
C GLU A 279 8.88 -9.56 1.76
N LYS A 280 9.07 -10.85 1.46
CA LYS A 280 10.36 -11.34 0.95
C LYS A 280 10.28 -11.92 -0.44
N ALA A 281 11.44 -11.88 -1.10
CA ALA A 281 11.58 -12.36 -2.47
C ALA A 281 11.30 -13.88 -2.56
N PRO A 282 10.85 -14.36 -3.73
CA PRO A 282 10.72 -15.79 -3.98
C PRO A 282 12.03 -16.55 -3.69
N GLY A 283 12.01 -17.47 -2.72
CA GLY A 283 13.17 -18.30 -2.33
C GLY A 283 13.69 -18.05 -0.92
N GLU A 284 13.26 -16.97 -0.28
CA GLU A 284 13.49 -16.72 1.14
C GLU A 284 12.65 -17.63 2.03
N GLN A 285 13.10 -17.86 3.27
CA GLN A 285 12.33 -18.62 4.27
C GLN A 285 11.33 -17.72 4.99
N MET A 286 10.15 -18.24 5.33
CA MET A 286 9.10 -17.51 6.06
C MET A 286 9.55 -16.98 7.43
N GLU A 287 10.54 -17.62 8.05
CA GLU A 287 11.12 -17.16 9.32
C GLU A 287 11.84 -15.81 9.17
N THR A 288 12.39 -15.48 7.99
CA THR A 288 13.05 -14.19 7.74
C THR A 288 12.07 -13.01 7.89
N PRO A 289 10.96 -12.91 7.13
CA PRO A 289 9.99 -11.83 7.31
C PRO A 289 9.29 -11.89 8.68
N ARG A 290 9.04 -13.08 9.24
CA ARG A 290 8.48 -13.22 10.60
C ARG A 290 9.38 -12.55 11.63
N ARG A 291 10.68 -12.85 11.61
CA ARG A 291 11.66 -12.29 12.56
C ARG A 291 11.77 -10.76 12.41
N GLU A 292 11.84 -10.28 11.18
CA GLU A 292 11.91 -8.85 10.89
C GLU A 292 10.68 -8.06 11.39
N LEU A 293 9.52 -8.70 11.47
CA LEU A 293 8.26 -8.09 11.91
C LEU A 293 8.37 -7.49 13.33
N PHE A 294 9.07 -8.20 14.23
CA PHE A 294 9.27 -7.78 15.63
C PHE A 294 10.68 -7.25 15.92
N GLU A 295 11.74 -7.71 15.23
CA GLU A 295 13.09 -7.12 15.39
C GLU A 295 13.13 -5.62 15.03
N LYS A 296 12.26 -5.19 14.10
CA LYS A 296 12.13 -3.78 13.70
C LYS A 296 11.10 -3.03 14.56
N LEU A 297 10.52 -3.64 15.58
CA LEU A 297 9.51 -3.01 16.44
C LEU A 297 10.13 -2.68 17.81
N VAL A 298 10.05 -1.39 18.17
CA VAL A 298 10.23 -0.96 19.57
C VAL A 298 8.86 -0.67 20.13
N TRP A 299 8.47 -1.36 21.20
CA TRP A 299 7.13 -1.21 21.77
C TRP A 299 6.91 0.19 22.34
N SER A 300 6.16 1.03 21.62
CA SER A 300 5.80 2.40 22.03
C SER A 300 4.29 2.62 22.20
N TYR A 301 3.53 1.52 22.22
CA TYR A 301 2.07 1.46 22.13
C TYR A 301 1.37 1.41 23.50
N GLY A 302 2.10 1.72 24.58
CA GLY A 302 1.57 1.69 25.95
C GLY A 302 1.07 0.29 26.32
N ASP A 303 -0.13 0.25 26.91
CA ASP A 303 -0.78 -0.97 27.39
C ASP A 303 -1.68 -1.64 26.34
N ALA A 304 -1.52 -1.28 25.05
CA ALA A 304 -2.24 -1.98 23.99
C ALA A 304 -2.00 -3.50 24.09
N PRO A 305 -3.04 -4.35 24.00
CA PRO A 305 -2.87 -5.78 24.24
C PRO A 305 -2.07 -6.48 23.14
N TYR A 306 -2.21 -5.99 21.90
CA TYR A 306 -1.51 -6.48 20.72
C TYR A 306 -1.64 -5.47 19.57
N LEU A 307 -0.76 -5.60 18.59
CA LEU A 307 -0.89 -5.06 17.24
C LEU A 307 -1.05 -6.21 16.26
N PHE A 308 -1.30 -5.91 14.99
CA PHE A 308 -1.35 -6.93 13.95
C PHE A 308 -0.18 -6.80 12.98
N GLY A 309 0.19 -7.91 12.38
CA GLY A 309 1.04 -7.87 11.20
C GLY A 309 0.99 -9.13 10.37
N TYR A 310 1.64 -9.09 9.20
CA TYR A 310 1.77 -10.26 8.34
C TYR A 310 3.19 -10.43 7.84
N ALA A 311 3.56 -11.69 7.58
CA ALA A 311 4.75 -12.06 6.85
C ALA A 311 4.35 -12.73 5.53
N ALA A 312 5.02 -12.39 4.43
CA ALA A 312 4.69 -12.90 3.12
C ALA A 312 5.91 -13.40 2.32
N VAL A 313 5.78 -14.60 1.75
CA VAL A 313 6.75 -15.19 0.81
C VAL A 313 5.98 -15.91 -0.30
N ARG A 314 6.15 -15.45 -1.55
CA ARG A 314 5.38 -15.94 -2.70
C ARG A 314 3.87 -15.96 -2.41
N TYR A 315 3.25 -17.15 -2.47
CA TYR A 315 1.83 -17.38 -2.22
C TYR A 315 1.52 -17.62 -0.73
N GLU A 316 2.51 -17.82 0.13
CA GLU A 316 2.28 -18.04 1.55
C GLU A 316 2.24 -16.69 2.28
N VAL A 317 1.12 -16.43 2.96
CA VAL A 317 0.98 -15.31 3.89
C VAL A 317 0.63 -15.87 5.26
N ARG A 318 1.28 -15.34 6.29
CA ARG A 318 0.95 -15.64 7.69
C ARG A 318 0.55 -14.37 8.41
N LEU A 319 -0.55 -14.44 9.14
CA LEU A 319 -1.07 -13.34 9.95
C LEU A 319 -0.65 -13.53 11.41
N TYR A 320 -0.31 -12.45 12.09
CA TYR A 320 0.20 -12.46 13.46
C TYR A 320 -0.48 -11.41 14.34
N ALA A 321 -0.62 -11.74 15.63
CA ALA A 321 -0.78 -10.78 16.71
C ALA A 321 0.60 -10.52 17.32
N ILE A 322 1.00 -9.25 17.39
CA ILE A 322 2.28 -8.82 17.96
C ILE A 322 2.01 -8.26 19.34
N THR A 323 2.64 -8.81 20.38
CA THR A 323 2.40 -8.40 21.77
C THR A 323 3.70 -8.13 22.52
N ARG A 324 3.60 -7.39 23.61
CA ARG A 324 4.73 -7.16 24.51
C ARG A 324 4.84 -8.29 25.52
N VAL A 325 5.99 -8.95 25.57
CA VAL A 325 6.33 -9.95 26.59
C VAL A 325 7.49 -9.41 27.42
N HIS A 326 7.18 -8.87 28.60
CA HIS A 326 8.16 -8.20 29.48
C HIS A 326 8.80 -7.00 28.76
N ASP A 327 10.11 -7.04 28.49
CA ASP A 327 10.85 -6.00 27.77
C ASP A 327 11.07 -6.34 26.28
N ASP A 328 10.52 -7.46 25.82
CA ASP A 328 10.63 -7.92 24.43
C ASP A 328 9.26 -7.93 23.73
N VAL A 329 9.29 -8.23 22.43
CA VAL A 329 8.13 -8.36 21.57
C VAL A 329 8.05 -9.78 21.06
N ASP A 330 6.84 -10.35 21.08
CA ASP A 330 6.56 -11.64 20.48
C ASP A 330 5.50 -11.52 19.37
N ALA A 331 5.52 -12.45 18.41
CA ALA A 331 4.58 -12.54 17.30
C ALA A 331 3.90 -13.92 17.30
N ILE A 332 2.63 -13.94 17.68
CA ILE A 332 1.80 -15.14 17.75
C ILE A 332 1.06 -15.32 16.42
N GLU A 333 1.24 -16.48 15.81
CA GLU A 333 0.61 -16.82 14.53
C GLU A 333 -0.90 -17.00 14.70
N LEU A 334 -1.69 -16.27 13.92
CA LEU A 334 -3.16 -16.34 13.90
C LEU A 334 -3.68 -17.23 12.76
N GLY A 335 -2.90 -17.39 11.70
CA GLY A 335 -3.29 -18.23 10.57
C GLY A 335 -2.29 -18.21 9.42
N VAL A 336 -2.32 -19.30 8.63
CA VAL A 336 -1.54 -19.48 7.40
C VAL A 336 -2.49 -19.52 6.21
N TYR A 337 -2.15 -18.78 5.16
CA TYR A 337 -2.99 -18.58 3.98
C TYR A 337 -2.19 -18.87 2.71
N ASP A 338 -2.63 -19.89 1.94
CA ASP A 338 -2.09 -20.18 0.61
C ASP A 338 -2.88 -19.43 -0.46
N LEU A 339 -2.30 -18.34 -0.93
CA LEU A 339 -2.90 -17.44 -1.91
C LEU A 339 -2.88 -17.99 -3.34
N LYS A 340 -2.25 -19.15 -3.57
CA LYS A 340 -2.32 -19.85 -4.86
C LYS A 340 -3.74 -20.30 -5.18
N HIS A 341 -4.53 -20.59 -4.15
CA HIS A 341 -5.88 -21.12 -4.25
C HIS A 341 -6.93 -20.09 -3.82
N LEU A 342 -8.12 -20.14 -4.43
CA LEU A 342 -9.21 -19.21 -4.11
C LEU A 342 -9.58 -19.27 -2.63
N GLU A 343 -9.59 -20.47 -2.06
CA GLU A 343 -9.91 -20.70 -0.65
C GLU A 343 -9.00 -19.89 0.29
N GLY A 344 -7.67 -19.95 0.10
CA GLY A 344 -6.73 -19.20 0.93
C GLY A 344 -6.90 -17.69 0.77
N ARG A 345 -7.23 -17.21 -0.42
CA ARG A 345 -7.52 -15.79 -0.67
C ARG A 345 -8.82 -15.32 0.01
N CYS A 346 -9.87 -16.13 -0.03
CA CYS A 346 -11.12 -15.85 0.69
C CYS A 346 -10.92 -15.92 2.21
N ARG A 347 -10.16 -16.89 2.72
CA ARG A 347 -9.79 -16.98 4.15
C ARG A 347 -9.02 -15.73 4.60
N LEU A 348 -8.06 -15.25 3.79
CA LEU A 348 -7.31 -14.03 4.09
C LEU A 348 -8.23 -12.80 4.05
N LEU A 349 -9.11 -12.67 3.06
CA LEU A 349 -10.10 -11.59 2.99
C LEU A 349 -10.95 -11.54 4.26
N LEU A 350 -11.46 -12.68 4.71
CA LEU A 350 -12.25 -12.78 5.95
C LEU A 350 -11.44 -12.33 7.16
N ALA A 351 -10.21 -12.83 7.30
CA ALA A 351 -9.32 -12.50 8.40
C ALA A 351 -8.98 -11.00 8.44
N ILE A 352 -8.64 -10.39 7.30
CA ILE A 352 -8.32 -8.96 7.22
C ILE A 352 -9.55 -8.09 7.56
N LEU A 353 -10.75 -8.47 7.11
CA LEU A 353 -11.98 -7.76 7.47
C LEU A 353 -12.30 -7.90 8.97
N ASN A 354 -12.10 -9.08 9.57
CA ASN A 354 -12.25 -9.24 11.02
C ASN A 354 -11.21 -8.41 11.80
N VAL A 355 -9.94 -8.43 11.38
CA VAL A 355 -8.89 -7.58 11.96
C VAL A 355 -9.25 -6.10 11.86
N ALA A 356 -9.76 -5.63 10.72
CA ALA A 356 -10.14 -4.24 10.50
C ALA A 356 -11.17 -3.71 11.53
N ARG A 357 -12.00 -4.59 12.10
CA ARG A 357 -12.97 -4.24 13.16
C ARG A 357 -12.32 -3.93 14.51
N LEU A 358 -11.07 -4.34 14.72
CA LEU A 358 -10.29 -4.13 15.95
C LEU A 358 -9.38 -2.88 15.87
N LEU A 359 -8.96 -2.50 14.67
CA LEU A 359 -7.85 -1.56 14.45
C LEU A 359 -8.08 -0.16 15.04
N ARG A 360 -9.31 0.38 14.99
CA ARG A 360 -9.62 1.70 15.57
C ARG A 360 -9.56 1.71 17.09
N SER A 361 -10.06 0.66 17.73
CA SER A 361 -10.03 0.54 19.19
C SER A 361 -8.62 0.31 19.72
N LEU A 362 -7.78 -0.41 18.96
CA LEU A 362 -6.36 -0.52 19.26
C LEU A 362 -5.66 0.84 19.15
N ALA A 363 -5.91 1.60 18.09
CA ALA A 363 -5.31 2.93 17.90
C ALA A 363 -5.72 3.91 19.01
N SER A 364 -6.99 3.88 19.45
CA SER A 364 -7.48 4.77 20.51
C SER A 364 -6.94 4.43 21.90
N ALA A 365 -6.54 3.17 22.13
CA ALA A 365 -5.89 2.76 23.38
C ALA A 365 -4.41 3.20 23.47
N CYS A 366 -3.81 3.59 22.35
CA CYS A 366 -2.39 3.91 22.30
C CYS A 366 -2.09 5.33 22.81
N PRO A 367 -0.97 5.52 23.53
CA PRO A 367 -0.52 6.83 23.99
C PRO A 367 -0.01 7.71 22.84
N GLU A 368 0.19 9.00 23.11
CA GLU A 368 0.72 9.96 22.12
C GLU A 368 2.08 9.54 21.55
N SER A 369 2.92 8.86 22.35
CA SER A 369 4.22 8.35 21.90
C SER A 369 4.14 7.39 20.71
N ALA A 370 3.03 6.66 20.57
CA ALA A 370 2.79 5.74 19.46
C ALA A 370 2.44 6.49 18.16
N ARG A 371 1.90 7.71 18.27
CA ARG A 371 1.49 8.54 17.12
C ARG A 371 2.68 9.15 16.37
N ASP A 372 3.84 9.20 17.02
CA ASP A 372 5.07 9.67 16.40
C ASP A 372 5.78 8.57 15.60
N GLU A 373 5.35 7.30 15.65
CA GLU A 373 5.99 6.23 14.87
C GLU A 373 5.73 6.42 13.36
N TYR A 374 6.82 6.51 12.58
CA TYR A 374 6.84 6.84 11.15
C TYR A 374 6.26 8.20 10.78
N ARG A 375 6.13 9.12 11.75
CA ARG A 375 5.73 10.49 11.47
C ARG A 375 6.75 11.14 10.53
N ALA A 376 6.24 11.66 9.41
CA ALA A 376 7.02 12.43 8.46
C ALA A 376 6.84 13.93 8.73
N ILE A 377 7.94 14.63 8.97
CA ILE A 377 7.99 16.08 9.17
C ILE A 377 8.64 16.69 7.94
N SER A 378 7.89 17.50 7.20
CA SER A 378 8.44 18.28 6.10
C SER A 378 9.10 19.55 6.64
N ARG A 379 10.30 19.85 6.15
CA ARG A 379 11.06 21.06 6.42
C ARG A 379 11.27 21.84 5.13
N ASP A 380 11.81 23.04 5.27
CA ASP A 380 12.13 23.90 4.13
C ASP A 380 13.08 23.20 3.15
N GLN A 381 13.12 23.73 1.92
CA GLN A 381 13.95 23.22 0.83
C GLN A 381 13.68 21.75 0.45
N GLY A 382 12.56 21.17 0.88
CA GLY A 382 12.15 19.80 0.53
C GLY A 382 12.83 18.71 1.36
N ILE A 383 13.45 19.06 2.49
CA ILE A 383 14.00 18.10 3.45
C ILE A 383 12.83 17.43 4.19
N ARG A 384 12.90 16.11 4.38
CA ARG A 384 11.90 15.35 5.14
C ARG A 384 12.56 14.58 6.27
N ILE A 385 12.02 14.69 7.47
CA ILE A 385 12.46 13.93 8.65
C ILE A 385 11.45 12.81 8.89
N LEU A 386 11.92 11.57 8.99
CA LEU A 386 11.11 10.40 9.32
C LEU A 386 11.52 9.88 10.69
N LEU A 387 10.55 9.76 11.60
CA LEU A 387 10.74 9.25 12.95
C LEU A 387 10.48 7.74 13.01
N GLU A 388 11.49 6.93 12.69
CA GLU A 388 11.43 5.46 12.79
C GLU A 388 11.56 4.99 14.26
N PRO A 389 11.15 3.78 14.65
CA PRO A 389 11.03 3.38 16.06
C PRO A 389 12.26 3.67 16.94
N SER A 390 13.45 3.39 16.43
CA SER A 390 14.73 3.54 17.15
C SER A 390 15.69 4.59 16.57
N ARG A 391 15.32 5.21 15.43
CA ARG A 391 16.23 6.10 14.68
C ARG A 391 15.50 7.27 14.04
N VAL A 392 16.25 8.31 13.70
CA VAL A 392 15.75 9.47 12.96
C VAL A 392 16.39 9.45 11.58
N VAL A 393 15.57 9.56 10.53
CA VAL A 393 16.06 9.57 9.14
C VAL A 393 15.79 10.92 8.52
N LYS A 394 16.83 11.63 8.09
CA LYS A 394 16.73 12.87 7.33
C LYS A 394 16.92 12.57 5.84
N CYS A 395 15.87 12.78 5.05
CA CYS A 395 15.84 12.63 3.60
C CYS A 395 16.10 13.98 2.93
N PHE A 396 17.07 14.04 2.02
CA PHE A 396 17.46 15.27 1.35
C PHE A 396 17.16 15.22 -0.15
N PRO A 397 16.81 16.37 -0.77
CA PRO A 397 16.91 16.52 -2.21
C PRO A 397 18.35 16.27 -2.69
N LYS A 398 18.49 15.67 -3.88
CA LYS A 398 19.79 15.32 -4.47
C LYS A 398 20.79 16.49 -4.51
N ALA A 399 20.31 17.71 -4.76
CA ALA A 399 21.14 18.91 -4.83
C ALA A 399 21.73 19.33 -3.47
N LEU A 400 21.11 18.95 -2.36
CA LEU A 400 21.52 19.34 -1.01
C LEU A 400 22.30 18.23 -0.29
N PHE A 401 22.06 16.97 -0.65
CA PHE A 401 22.56 15.82 0.08
C PHE A 401 24.08 15.81 0.25
N GLN A 402 24.85 16.07 -0.81
CA GLN A 402 26.31 15.95 -0.75
C GLN A 402 26.91 16.96 0.25
N ARG A 403 26.47 18.22 0.20
CA ARG A 403 26.90 19.25 1.15
C ARG A 403 26.49 18.91 2.58
N ALA A 404 25.25 18.46 2.78
CA ALA A 404 24.75 18.05 4.09
C ALA A 404 25.57 16.88 4.65
N LYS A 405 25.83 15.87 3.82
CA LYS A 405 26.63 14.70 4.18
C LYS A 405 28.04 15.08 4.60
N ASP A 406 28.75 15.87 3.79
CA ASP A 406 30.14 16.25 4.07
C ASP A 406 30.24 17.06 5.37
N HIS A 407 29.26 17.94 5.63
CA HIS A 407 29.18 18.70 6.87
C HIS A 407 28.90 17.82 8.09
N VAL A 408 27.89 16.94 8.00
CA VAL A 408 27.51 16.03 9.08
C VAL A 408 28.65 15.06 9.40
N GLU A 409 29.30 14.47 8.41
CA GLU A 409 30.44 13.58 8.64
C GLU A 409 31.59 14.31 9.35
N ALA A 410 31.83 15.58 9.03
CA ALA A 410 32.86 16.37 9.72
C ALA A 410 32.52 16.61 11.20
N VAL A 411 31.31 17.06 11.53
CA VAL A 411 30.94 17.35 12.92
C VAL A 411 30.76 16.07 13.75
N TYR A 412 30.10 15.04 13.21
CA TYR A 412 29.86 13.80 13.97
C TYR A 412 31.14 12.99 14.20
N LYS A 413 32.14 13.11 13.32
CA LYS A 413 33.48 12.58 13.59
C LYS A 413 34.10 13.24 14.82
N VAL A 414 33.93 14.55 15.00
CA VAL A 414 34.41 15.26 16.19
C VAL A 414 33.68 14.80 17.44
N LEU A 415 32.34 14.61 17.36
CA LEU A 415 31.54 14.08 18.47
C LEU A 415 32.06 12.71 18.94
N GLU A 416 32.39 11.83 17.98
CA GLU A 416 32.91 10.49 18.26
C GLU A 416 34.34 10.51 18.81
N GLU A 417 35.28 11.17 18.13
CA GLU A 417 36.70 11.22 18.52
C GLU A 417 36.92 11.85 19.91
N HIS A 418 36.10 12.83 20.29
CA HIS A 418 36.18 13.50 21.58
C HIS A 418 35.24 12.90 22.63
N ALA A 419 34.53 11.82 22.30
CA ALA A 419 33.56 11.14 23.15
C ALA A 419 32.60 12.13 23.85
N ILE A 420 31.97 13.00 23.04
CA ILE A 420 31.03 14.01 23.53
C ILE A 420 29.79 13.27 24.09
N PRO A 421 29.43 13.50 25.37
CA PRO A 421 28.31 12.79 26.00
C PRO A 421 26.97 13.44 25.62
N ASN A 422 25.87 12.71 25.84
CA ASN A 422 24.51 13.25 25.73
C ASN A 422 24.23 13.89 24.35
N VAL A 423 24.64 13.22 23.28
CA VAL A 423 24.38 13.61 21.89
C VAL A 423 23.90 12.41 21.09
N ASP A 424 23.21 12.66 19.98
CA ASP A 424 22.99 11.64 18.96
C ASP A 424 24.26 11.35 18.15
N ARG A 425 24.18 10.34 17.28
CA ARG A 425 25.26 9.86 16.45
C ARG A 425 24.78 9.62 15.04
N LEU A 426 25.64 9.86 14.06
CA LEU A 426 25.44 9.42 12.69
C LEU A 426 25.67 7.90 12.65
N ASP A 427 24.60 7.15 12.40
CA ASP A 427 24.63 5.69 12.27
C ASP A 427 25.05 5.29 10.85
N HIS A 428 24.46 5.93 9.84
CA HIS A 428 24.73 5.63 8.44
C HIS A 428 24.35 6.78 7.50
N ALA A 429 25.04 6.88 6.36
CA ALA A 429 24.69 7.77 5.25
C ALA A 429 24.43 6.95 3.97
N ASP A 430 23.15 6.83 3.58
CA ASP A 430 22.75 6.11 2.37
C ASP A 430 22.75 7.08 1.17
N LYS A 431 23.81 6.99 0.35
CA LYS A 431 23.97 7.80 -0.86
C LYS A 431 22.99 7.43 -1.98
N ASN A 432 22.45 6.22 -1.99
CA ASN A 432 21.53 5.78 -3.04
C ASN A 432 20.15 6.39 -2.86
N THR A 433 19.72 6.55 -1.61
CA THR A 433 18.42 7.14 -1.26
C THR A 433 18.51 8.56 -0.72
N MET A 434 19.72 9.14 -0.66
CA MET A 434 19.98 10.50 -0.16
C MET A 434 19.50 10.68 1.28
N ARG A 435 19.81 9.71 2.15
CA ARG A 435 19.37 9.66 3.56
C ARG A 435 20.54 9.72 4.53
N LEU A 436 20.40 10.51 5.59
CA LEU A 436 21.27 10.48 6.76
C LEU A 436 20.48 9.89 7.94
N ILE A 437 21.06 8.93 8.64
CA ILE A 437 20.39 8.13 9.67
C ILE A 437 21.09 8.37 11.01
N PHE A 438 20.31 8.75 12.02
CA PHE A 438 20.79 9.16 13.34
C PHE A 438 20.20 8.28 14.45
N LYS A 439 21.00 8.02 15.49
CA LYS A 439 20.60 7.26 16.70
C LYS A 439 21.23 7.87 17.97
N PRO A 440 20.61 7.70 19.15
CA PRO A 440 19.30 7.08 19.38
C PRO A 440 18.14 8.03 19.01
N ARG A 441 16.94 7.48 18.78
CA ARG A 441 15.70 8.28 18.77
C ARG A 441 15.16 8.43 20.20
N GLY A 442 14.90 9.66 20.61
CA GLY A 442 14.24 9.95 21.88
C GLY A 442 12.79 10.43 21.72
N GLN A 443 12.32 11.22 22.67
CA GLN A 443 11.00 11.84 22.68
C GLN A 443 11.15 13.37 22.73
N GLU A 444 10.52 14.06 21.78
CA GLU A 444 10.40 15.51 21.82
C GLU A 444 9.44 15.87 22.95
N ARG A 445 9.99 16.31 24.08
CA ARG A 445 9.23 16.62 25.29
C ARG A 445 9.88 17.78 26.01
N ARG A 446 9.10 18.66 26.62
CA ARG A 446 9.63 19.67 27.53
C ARG A 446 9.74 19.11 28.96
N PRO A 447 10.69 19.58 29.78
CA PRO A 447 10.75 19.21 31.19
C PRO A 447 9.43 19.47 31.88
N ALA A 448 8.94 18.51 32.66
CA ALA A 448 7.68 18.64 33.38
C ALA A 448 7.82 19.32 34.76
N ASN A 449 9.04 19.45 35.28
CA ASN A 449 9.35 19.97 36.61
C ASN A 449 10.83 20.37 36.71
N LEU A 450 11.20 21.04 37.81
CA LEU A 450 12.58 21.49 38.04
C LEU A 450 13.63 20.37 38.00
N VAL A 451 13.29 19.16 38.45
CA VAL A 451 14.22 18.02 38.42
C VAL A 451 14.54 17.63 36.99
N GLU A 452 13.53 17.56 36.12
CA GLU A 452 13.74 17.30 34.69
C GLU A 452 14.50 18.46 34.02
N LEU A 453 14.19 19.70 34.37
CA LEU A 453 14.86 20.87 33.79
C LEU A 453 16.35 20.87 34.14
N PHE A 454 16.71 20.67 35.40
CA PHE A 454 18.11 20.61 35.82
C PHE A 454 18.86 19.44 35.19
N ARG A 455 18.22 18.27 35.03
CA ARG A 455 18.84 17.14 34.31
C ARG A 455 19.07 17.46 32.85
N ALA A 456 18.08 18.01 32.15
CA ALA A 456 18.20 18.40 30.75
C ALA A 456 19.35 19.42 30.55
N LEU A 457 19.38 20.47 31.37
CA LEU A 457 20.44 21.49 31.32
C LEU A 457 21.82 20.89 31.66
N ALA A 458 21.91 20.03 32.66
CA ALA A 458 23.16 19.37 33.03
C ALA A 458 23.69 18.50 31.88
N ASN A 459 22.83 17.72 31.22
CA ASN A 459 23.23 16.89 30.10
C ASN A 459 23.69 17.71 28.89
N VAL A 460 22.97 18.80 28.56
CA VAL A 460 23.37 19.75 27.49
C VAL A 460 24.71 20.40 27.83
N LEU A 461 24.89 20.91 29.05
CA LEU A 461 26.13 21.56 29.46
C LEU A 461 27.34 20.60 29.45
N GLN A 462 27.14 19.34 29.84
CA GLN A 462 28.18 18.30 29.74
C GLN A 462 28.63 18.07 28.28
N ALA A 463 27.68 18.07 27.33
CA ALA A 463 28.01 17.97 25.91
C ALA A 463 28.79 19.20 25.45
N LEU A 464 28.31 20.40 25.79
CA LEU A 464 28.91 21.67 25.39
C LEU A 464 30.33 21.86 25.90
N VAL A 465 30.62 21.49 27.14
CA VAL A 465 31.99 21.58 27.70
C VAL A 465 32.99 20.82 26.82
N LYS A 466 32.65 19.61 26.35
CA LYS A 466 33.53 18.85 25.48
C LYS A 466 33.54 19.36 24.04
N LEU A 467 32.39 19.78 23.51
CA LEU A 467 32.28 20.35 22.16
C LEU A 467 33.12 21.62 22.02
N HIS A 468 33.02 22.51 22.99
CA HIS A 468 33.75 23.78 23.04
C HIS A 468 35.26 23.54 23.22
N ALA A 469 35.65 22.54 24.02
CA ALA A 469 37.05 22.13 24.15
C ALA A 469 37.64 21.58 22.83
N ALA A 470 36.79 21.04 21.95
CA ALA A 470 37.17 20.62 20.60
C ALA A 470 37.16 21.78 19.59
N SER A 471 36.93 23.03 20.03
CA SER A 471 36.79 24.22 19.19
C SER A 471 35.59 24.18 18.23
N TRP A 472 34.50 23.54 18.64
CA TRP A 472 33.21 23.58 17.94
C TRP A 472 32.11 24.22 18.78
N MET A 473 31.06 24.68 18.13
CA MET A 473 29.81 25.21 18.72
C MET A 473 28.60 24.64 17.99
N HIS A 474 27.47 24.50 18.67
CA HIS A 474 26.24 23.88 18.13
C HIS A 474 25.39 24.85 17.31
N ARG A 475 25.25 26.10 17.77
CA ARG A 475 24.53 27.23 17.15
C ARG A 475 23.01 27.13 17.07
N ASP A 476 22.38 25.96 17.02
CA ASP A 476 20.90 25.80 17.05
C ASP A 476 20.38 25.14 18.35
N ILE A 477 20.76 25.65 19.53
CA ILE A 477 20.28 25.06 20.80
C ILE A 477 18.91 25.65 21.15
N ARG A 478 17.89 24.78 21.14
CA ARG A 478 16.49 25.10 21.50
C ARG A 478 15.75 23.83 21.92
N TRP A 479 14.56 23.98 22.52
CA TRP A 479 13.80 22.83 23.02
C TRP A 479 13.48 21.77 21.97
N LEU A 480 13.38 22.14 20.68
CA LEU A 480 13.19 21.18 19.59
C LEU A 480 14.40 20.25 19.36
N ASN A 481 15.58 20.66 19.82
CA ASN A 481 16.85 19.95 19.65
C ASN A 481 17.35 19.33 20.97
N VAL A 482 16.60 19.45 22.07
CA VAL A 482 16.91 18.81 23.37
C VAL A 482 15.89 17.72 23.63
N ILE A 483 16.32 16.46 23.52
CA ILE A 483 15.43 15.30 23.43
C ILE A 483 15.55 14.44 24.68
N LYS A 484 14.39 13.96 25.19
CA LYS A 484 14.35 13.04 26.34
C LYS A 484 14.65 11.61 25.89
N SER A 485 15.50 10.90 26.62
CA SER A 485 15.77 9.48 26.35
C SER A 485 14.52 8.62 26.60
N ARG A 486 14.43 7.50 25.86
CA ARG A 486 13.39 6.47 26.02
C ARG A 486 13.76 5.42 27.07
N ASP A 487 15.02 5.39 27.52
CA ASP A 487 15.59 4.31 28.33
C ASP A 487 15.22 4.39 29.83
N GLY A 488 14.29 5.26 30.21
CA GLY A 488 13.73 5.35 31.57
C GLY A 488 14.65 5.97 32.63
N ASP A 489 15.91 6.27 32.30
CA ASP A 489 16.91 6.89 33.19
C ASP A 489 16.72 8.41 33.40
N ASN A 490 15.71 8.99 32.73
CA ASN A 490 15.42 10.43 32.71
C ASN A 490 16.62 11.28 32.26
N SER A 491 17.44 10.71 31.38
CA SER A 491 18.50 11.43 30.66
C SER A 491 17.94 12.19 29.46
N TRP A 492 18.72 13.18 29.03
CA TRP A 492 18.43 14.05 27.91
C TRP A 492 19.66 14.16 27.02
N PHE A 493 19.46 14.40 25.73
CA PHE A 493 20.57 14.57 24.79
C PHE A 493 20.28 15.64 23.76
N LEU A 494 21.33 16.28 23.27
CA LEU A 494 21.31 17.32 22.24
C LEU A 494 21.39 16.65 20.87
N ILE A 495 20.55 17.09 19.94
CA ILE A 495 20.51 16.61 18.55
C ILE A 495 20.66 17.78 17.57
N ASP A 496 20.77 17.44 16.29
CA ASP A 496 20.71 18.39 15.17
C ASP A 496 21.92 19.34 15.05
N PHE A 497 23.11 18.74 14.97
CA PHE A 497 24.37 19.42 14.69
C PHE A 497 24.53 19.94 13.25
N MET A 498 23.45 20.09 12.47
CA MET A 498 23.50 20.54 11.07
C MET A 498 23.98 21.98 10.92
N ASP A 499 23.87 22.78 11.97
CA ASP A 499 24.30 24.17 12.04
C ASP A 499 25.58 24.38 12.85
N ALA A 500 26.15 23.29 13.37
CA ALA A 500 27.36 23.34 14.16
C ALA A 500 28.54 23.85 13.33
N ALA A 501 29.48 24.55 13.97
CA ALA A 501 30.63 25.10 13.29
C ALA A 501 31.85 25.17 14.20
N GLN A 502 33.02 25.30 13.58
CA GLN A 502 34.24 25.62 14.32
C GLN A 502 34.18 27.05 14.84
N THR A 503 34.64 27.25 16.07
CA THR A 503 34.81 28.58 16.68
C THR A 503 36.26 29.06 16.49
N PRO A 504 36.49 30.36 16.20
CA PRO A 504 35.51 31.41 15.90
C PRO A 504 34.94 31.31 14.48
N GLN A 505 33.73 31.84 14.26
CA GLN A 505 33.10 31.91 12.94
C GLN A 505 32.69 33.35 12.59
N LEU A 506 32.84 33.72 11.31
CA LEU A 506 32.37 34.99 10.77
C LEU A 506 30.84 35.04 10.68
N SER A 507 30.27 36.19 11.03
CA SER A 507 28.85 36.56 10.86
C SER A 507 28.70 37.62 9.75
N PRO A 508 27.53 37.70 9.09
CA PRO A 508 26.33 36.88 9.31
C PRO A 508 26.45 35.51 8.62
N SER A 509 26.14 34.44 9.37
CA SER A 509 26.19 33.06 8.86
C SER A 509 25.03 32.20 9.36
N GLY A 510 23.98 32.84 9.89
CA GLY A 510 22.77 32.19 10.40
C GLY A 510 21.48 32.78 9.81
N ASN A 511 21.49 33.28 8.56
CA ASN A 511 20.32 33.93 7.96
C ASN A 511 19.08 33.02 7.85
N HIS A 512 19.26 31.70 7.96
CA HIS A 512 18.18 30.71 8.02
C HIS A 512 17.73 30.38 9.45
N LEU A 513 18.42 30.92 10.47
CA LEU A 513 18.06 30.80 11.88
C LEU A 513 17.14 31.97 12.30
N SER A 514 16.49 31.83 13.44
CA SER A 514 15.50 32.80 13.95
C SER A 514 16.11 33.74 14.98
N GLU A 515 16.07 35.06 14.75
CA GLU A 515 16.50 36.09 15.72
C GLU A 515 15.75 35.99 17.07
N ALA A 516 14.53 35.44 17.07
CA ALA A 516 13.74 35.29 18.29
C ALA A 516 14.20 34.12 19.19
N GLU A 517 14.95 33.18 18.61
CA GLU A 517 15.39 31.94 19.27
C GLU A 517 16.92 31.84 19.44
N HIS A 518 17.68 32.74 18.82
CA HIS A 518 19.14 32.63 18.69
C HIS A 518 19.86 33.89 19.15
N ALA A 519 21.15 33.73 19.50
CA ALA A 519 21.98 34.80 20.00
C ALA A 519 22.18 35.92 18.94
N PRO A 520 22.09 37.21 19.32
CA PRO A 520 22.08 38.33 18.37
C PRO A 520 23.38 38.46 17.54
N GLU A 521 24.52 38.01 18.06
CA GLU A 521 25.82 38.05 17.38
C GLU A 521 25.92 37.07 16.18
N ILE A 522 25.00 36.11 16.06
CA ILE A 522 24.89 35.25 14.87
C ILE A 522 24.47 36.07 13.63
N PHE A 523 23.71 37.14 13.84
CA PHE A 523 23.10 37.97 12.80
C PHE A 523 23.83 39.31 12.59
N SER A 524 24.75 39.67 13.48
CA SER A 524 25.48 40.94 13.45
C SER A 524 26.83 40.78 12.74
N ASP A 525 27.28 41.78 11.99
CA ASP A 525 28.61 41.77 11.36
C ASP A 525 29.72 41.57 12.40
N GLY A 526 30.64 40.63 12.16
CA GLY A 526 31.76 40.35 13.06
C GLY A 526 32.07 38.87 13.22
N ILE A 527 32.50 38.48 14.42
CA ILE A 527 32.83 37.11 14.80
C ILE A 527 31.96 36.70 15.97
N HIS A 528 31.41 35.48 15.92
CA HIS A 528 30.81 34.83 17.08
C HIS A 528 31.62 33.59 17.49
N THR A 529 31.44 33.19 18.74
CA THR A 529 32.20 32.13 19.41
C THR A 529 31.23 31.18 20.12
N THR A 530 31.77 30.24 20.90
CA THR A 530 31.00 29.33 21.76
C THR A 530 30.03 30.03 22.74
N ALA A 531 30.18 31.34 22.96
CA ALA A 531 29.25 32.14 23.75
C ALA A 531 27.80 32.08 23.24
N VAL A 532 27.58 31.85 21.94
CA VAL A 532 26.22 31.73 21.36
C VAL A 532 25.46 30.53 21.94
N ASP A 533 26.15 29.41 22.18
CA ASP A 533 25.54 28.23 22.79
C ASP A 533 25.16 28.49 24.25
N VAL A 534 26.00 29.23 24.97
CA VAL A 534 25.75 29.61 26.37
C VAL A 534 24.55 30.55 26.47
N TRP A 535 24.43 31.50 25.55
CA TRP A 535 23.24 32.35 25.43
C TRP A 535 21.97 31.50 25.22
N SER A 536 22.04 30.53 24.31
CA SER A 536 20.91 29.63 24.02
C SER A 536 20.53 28.74 25.22
N VAL A 537 21.49 28.31 26.05
CA VAL A 537 21.18 27.63 27.33
C VAL A 537 20.39 28.57 28.26
N GLY A 538 20.76 29.85 28.34
CA GLY A 538 19.97 30.86 29.05
C GLY A 538 18.55 30.97 28.51
N ARG A 539 18.39 30.88 27.18
CA ARG A 539 17.09 30.89 26.52
C ARG A 539 16.24 29.65 26.84
N LEU A 540 16.84 28.46 26.94
CA LEU A 540 16.13 27.24 27.37
C LEU A 540 15.47 27.43 28.75
N ILE A 541 16.22 28.01 29.70
CA ILE A 541 15.72 28.32 31.05
C ILE A 541 14.51 29.26 30.95
N GLN A 542 14.64 30.38 30.23
CA GLN A 542 13.56 31.36 30.09
C GLN A 542 12.28 30.79 29.45
N THR A 543 12.41 29.81 28.55
CA THR A 543 11.31 29.36 27.67
C THR A 543 10.74 27.99 28.06
N CYS A 544 11.19 27.40 29.17
CA CYS A 544 10.76 26.07 29.63
C CYS A 544 9.26 26.00 30.01
N GLY A 545 8.62 27.15 30.27
CA GLY A 545 7.20 27.26 30.62
C GLY A 545 6.95 27.46 32.12
N GLY A 546 5.88 28.18 32.47
CA GLY A 546 5.57 28.57 33.86
C GLY A 546 5.26 27.39 34.78
N GLU A 547 4.59 26.35 34.26
CA GLU A 547 4.21 25.14 35.00
C GLU A 547 5.42 24.47 35.69
N VAL A 548 6.60 24.53 35.07
CA VAL A 548 7.86 23.98 35.61
C VAL A 548 8.32 24.72 36.86
N TYR A 549 8.07 26.03 36.91
CA TYR A 549 8.46 26.91 38.00
C TYR A 549 7.39 27.00 39.11
N GLY A 550 6.25 26.32 38.95
CA GLY A 550 5.15 26.34 39.91
C GLY A 550 4.35 27.64 39.91
N SER A 551 4.35 28.38 38.79
CA SER A 551 3.59 29.63 38.60
C SER A 551 2.18 29.40 38.07
#